data_AF-A0A2X3F992-F1
#
_entry.id   AF-A0A2X3F992-F1
#
_cell.length_a   1.000
_cell.length_b   1.000
_cell.length_c   1.000
_cell.angle_alpha   90.00
_cell.angle_beta   90.00
_cell.angle_gamma   90.00
#
_symmetry.space_group_name_H-M   'P 1'
#
loop_
_entity.id
_entity.type
_entity.pdbx_description
1 polymer ?
#
loop_
_entity_poly.entity_id
_entity_poly.type
_entity_poly.pdbx_seq_one_letter_code
_entity_poly.pdbx_strand_id
1 'polypeptide(L)'
;MSISELRQIQDVFDIQSHTHFLHRVDAGRRPILFSRNYHNILFDFARSRRALSQFNPHVLYLSYPFGGYNATAVQAANDAGFHMAVTTVRGKVKPGDNPFLLKRLYILRTDSLETMSRLISNQPQG
;
A
#
# COMPACT_ATOMS: atom_id res chain seq x y z
N MET A 1 -15.24 1.34 -5.39
CA MET A 1 -16.16 1.92 -4.39
C MET A 1 -16.52 3.32 -4.85
N SER A 2 -17.80 3.62 -4.84
CA SER A 2 -18.37 4.95 -5.00
C SER A 2 -18.14 5.81 -3.75
N ILE A 3 -18.32 7.12 -3.87
CA ILE A 3 -18.20 8.06 -2.74
C ILE A 3 -19.24 7.75 -1.65
N SER A 4 -20.46 7.34 -2.02
CA SER A 4 -21.50 6.95 -1.06
C SER A 4 -21.11 5.71 -0.26
N GLU A 5 -20.53 4.70 -0.91
CA GLU A 5 -20.04 3.50 -0.22
C GLU A 5 -18.90 3.84 0.75
N LEU A 6 -17.93 4.67 0.34
CA LEU A 6 -16.85 5.09 1.23
C LEU A 6 -17.39 5.79 2.49
N ARG A 7 -18.39 6.67 2.35
CA ARG A 7 -19.02 7.36 3.49
C ARG A 7 -19.79 6.42 4.40
N GLN A 8 -20.38 5.35 3.87
CA GLN A 8 -21.14 4.38 4.67
C GLN A 8 -20.26 3.48 5.53
N ILE A 9 -19.00 3.29 5.16
CA ILE A 9 -18.10 2.32 5.79
C ILE A 9 -16.97 2.97 6.61
N GLN A 10 -16.81 4.30 6.52
CA GLN A 10 -15.67 5.01 7.12
C GLN A 10 -15.65 5.02 8.65
N ASP A 11 -16.74 4.61 9.31
CA ASP A 11 -16.83 4.45 10.77
C ASP A 11 -16.14 3.16 11.27
N VAL A 12 -16.01 2.15 10.40
CA VAL A 12 -15.39 0.86 10.74
C VAL A 12 -14.12 0.54 9.93
N PHE A 13 -13.92 1.17 8.76
CA PHE A 13 -12.72 0.97 7.93
C PHE A 13 -11.84 2.21 7.86
N ASP A 14 -10.52 2.00 7.98
CA ASP A 14 -9.50 3.01 7.73
C ASP A 14 -9.12 3.03 6.23
N ILE A 15 -9.55 4.07 5.51
CA ILE A 15 -9.32 4.21 4.06
C ILE A 15 -7.99 4.91 3.82
N GLN A 16 -7.05 4.19 3.21
CA GLN A 16 -5.67 4.63 2.97
C GLN A 16 -5.30 4.65 1.48
N SER A 17 -4.11 5.14 1.14
CA SER A 17 -3.73 5.38 -0.26
C SER A 17 -3.36 4.10 -1.01
N HIS A 18 -3.82 4.01 -2.26
CA HIS A 18 -3.30 3.08 -3.26
C HIS A 18 -2.89 3.81 -4.54
N THR A 19 -2.28 4.99 -4.38
CA THR A 19 -1.95 5.95 -5.46
C THR A 19 -3.19 6.61 -6.08
N HIS A 20 -3.00 7.64 -6.90
CA HIS A 20 -4.09 8.28 -7.64
C HIS A 20 -4.20 7.73 -9.07
N PHE A 21 -3.08 7.61 -9.80
CA PHE A 21 -3.04 7.18 -11.20
C PHE A 21 -2.04 6.06 -11.48
N LEU A 22 -1.11 5.78 -10.55
CA LEU A 22 0.04 4.90 -10.80
C LEU A 22 -0.28 3.40 -10.79
N HIS A 23 -1.53 3.01 -10.49
CA HIS A 23 -1.97 1.61 -10.59
C HIS A 23 -2.22 1.16 -12.04
N ARG A 24 -1.17 1.21 -12.86
CA ARG A 24 -1.17 0.81 -14.28
C ARG A 24 0.12 0.09 -14.64
N VAL A 25 0.08 -0.64 -15.74
CA VAL A 25 1.25 -1.25 -16.36
C VAL A 25 1.48 -0.69 -17.75
N ASP A 26 2.73 -0.74 -18.21
CA ASP A 26 3.10 -0.43 -19.60
C ASP A 26 2.81 -1.60 -20.56
N ALA A 27 3.16 -1.46 -21.83
CA ALA A 27 2.99 -2.50 -22.86
C ALA A 27 3.73 -3.81 -22.52
N GLY A 28 4.81 -3.74 -21.73
CA GLY A 28 5.57 -4.89 -21.24
C GLY A 28 5.05 -5.46 -19.93
N ARG A 29 3.86 -5.05 -19.46
CA ARG A 29 3.27 -5.44 -18.17
C ARG A 29 4.11 -5.04 -16.95
N ARG A 30 4.96 -4.01 -17.06
CA ARG A 30 5.73 -3.48 -15.93
C ARG A 30 4.98 -2.31 -15.29
N PRO A 31 4.98 -2.17 -13.94
CA PRO A 31 4.36 -1.04 -13.27
C PRO A 31 4.85 0.29 -13.82
N ILE A 32 3.93 1.19 -14.21
CA ILE A 32 4.32 2.48 -14.81
C ILE A 32 5.10 3.36 -13.84
N LEU A 33 4.97 3.12 -12.53
CA LEU A 33 5.72 3.77 -11.45
C LEU A 33 7.24 3.77 -11.73
N PHE A 34 7.79 2.69 -12.29
CA PHE A 34 9.23 2.60 -12.60
C PHE A 34 9.68 3.49 -13.76
N SER A 35 8.75 3.94 -14.60
CA SER A 35 9.02 4.85 -15.71
C SER A 35 8.75 6.32 -15.39
N ARG A 36 8.28 6.63 -14.16
CA ARG A 36 7.99 7.99 -13.74
C ARG A 36 9.19 8.59 -13.02
N ASN A 37 9.41 9.89 -13.24
CA ASN A 37 10.38 10.65 -12.46
C ASN A 37 9.85 10.94 -11.03
N TYR A 38 10.74 11.37 -10.15
CA TYR A 38 10.42 11.70 -8.75
C TYR A 38 9.23 12.65 -8.61
N HIS A 39 9.22 13.75 -9.36
CA HIS A 39 8.17 14.77 -9.27
C HIS A 39 6.79 14.20 -9.58
N ASN A 40 6.66 13.40 -10.65
CA ASN A 40 5.40 12.77 -11.01
C ASN A 40 4.91 11.78 -9.95
N ILE A 41 5.82 11.04 -9.30
CA ILE A 41 5.47 10.12 -8.22
C ILE A 41 4.99 10.90 -6.98
N LEU A 42 5.75 11.92 -6.57
CA LEU A 42 5.42 12.77 -5.43
C LEU A 42 4.05 13.43 -5.59
N PHE A 43 3.78 14.01 -6.77
CA PHE A 43 2.50 14.68 -7.04
C PHE A 43 1.32 13.71 -7.06
N ASP A 44 1.51 12.49 -7.58
CA ASP A 44 0.47 11.46 -7.56
C ASP A 44 0.13 11.04 -6.12
N PHE A 45 1.14 10.80 -5.30
CA PHE A 45 1.01 10.45 -3.89
C PHE A 45 0.33 11.56 -3.08
N ALA A 46 0.78 12.81 -3.21
CA ALA A 46 0.17 13.95 -2.54
C ALA A 46 -1.27 14.18 -2.99
N ARG A 47 -1.57 13.98 -4.28
CA ARG A 47 -2.94 14.08 -4.80
C ARG A 47 -3.84 13.00 -4.22
N SER A 48 -3.36 11.76 -4.13
CA SER A 48 -4.09 10.65 -3.51
C SER A 48 -4.49 10.98 -2.07
N ARG A 49 -3.56 11.49 -1.26
CA ARG A 49 -3.84 11.91 0.12
C ARG A 49 -4.91 12.99 0.19
N ARG A 50 -4.76 14.04 -0.64
CA ARG A 50 -5.73 15.14 -0.69
C ARG A 50 -7.13 14.66 -1.06
N ALA A 51 -7.25 13.78 -2.05
CA ALA A 51 -8.53 13.24 -2.48
C ALA A 51 -9.23 12.43 -1.37
N LEU A 52 -8.43 11.68 -0.59
CA LEU A 52 -8.92 10.85 0.52
C LEU A 52 -9.19 11.62 1.81
N SER A 53 -8.64 12.84 1.98
CA SER A 53 -8.76 13.63 3.21
C SER A 53 -10.20 13.90 3.67
N GLN A 54 -11.16 13.89 2.75
CA GLN A 54 -12.59 14.06 3.06
C GLN A 54 -13.23 12.81 3.72
N PHE A 55 -12.59 11.64 3.60
CA PHE A 55 -13.04 10.38 4.18
C PHE A 55 -12.17 9.96 5.37
N ASN A 56 -10.91 10.39 5.36
CA ASN A 56 -9.94 10.09 6.40
C ASN A 56 -8.97 11.27 6.56
N PRO A 57 -9.03 12.04 7.67
CA PRO A 57 -8.09 13.15 7.88
C PRO A 57 -6.64 12.68 8.08
N HIS A 58 -6.41 11.38 8.33
CA HIS A 58 -5.11 10.77 8.60
C HIS A 58 -4.74 9.74 7.52
N VAL A 59 -4.60 10.19 6.27
CA VAL A 59 -4.15 9.33 5.15
C VAL A 59 -2.64 9.06 5.23
N LEU A 60 -2.19 8.32 6.23
CA LEU A 60 -0.78 8.14 6.59
C LEU A 60 -0.12 6.94 5.90
N TYR A 61 -0.87 6.05 5.26
CA TYR A 61 -0.34 4.79 4.74
C TYR A 61 -0.53 4.65 3.23
N LEU A 62 0.46 4.02 2.58
CA LEU A 62 0.48 3.74 1.15
C LEU A 62 0.58 2.23 0.88
N SER A 63 -0.21 1.72 -0.05
CA SER A 63 0.01 0.42 -0.68
C SER A 63 0.61 0.64 -2.06
N TYR A 64 1.80 0.10 -2.34
CA TYR A 64 2.39 0.22 -3.68
C TYR A 64 1.61 -0.62 -4.70
N PRO A 65 1.22 -0.07 -5.86
CA PRO A 65 0.59 -0.84 -6.94
C PRO A 65 1.45 -2.02 -7.35
N PHE A 66 0.85 -3.21 -7.41
CA PHE A 66 1.54 -4.46 -7.71
C PHE A 66 2.71 -4.79 -6.75
N GLY A 67 2.87 -4.03 -5.66
CA GLY A 67 4.04 -4.04 -4.77
C GLY A 67 5.33 -3.50 -5.41
N GLY A 68 5.23 -2.78 -6.52
CA GLY A 68 6.37 -2.20 -7.21
C GLY A 68 6.85 -0.91 -6.53
N TYR A 69 8.11 -0.89 -6.13
CA TYR A 69 8.78 0.28 -5.54
C TYR A 69 10.26 0.33 -5.97
N ASN A 70 10.85 1.52 -5.89
CA ASN A 70 12.28 1.76 -6.02
C ASN A 70 12.67 2.91 -5.06
N ALA A 71 13.96 3.25 -4.98
CA ALA A 71 14.44 4.31 -4.09
C ALA A 71 13.72 5.65 -4.32
N THR A 72 13.47 6.01 -5.59
CA THR A 72 12.74 7.22 -5.97
C THR A 72 11.32 7.23 -5.40
N ALA A 73 10.60 6.11 -5.49
CA ALA A 73 9.24 6.00 -4.97
C ALA A 73 9.20 5.96 -3.44
N VAL A 74 10.19 5.38 -2.79
CA VAL A 74 10.32 5.41 -1.32
C VAL A 74 10.52 6.85 -0.84
N GLN A 75 11.46 7.57 -1.46
CA GLN A 75 11.69 8.98 -1.15
C GLN A 75 10.44 9.83 -1.39
N ALA A 76 9.78 9.66 -2.54
CA ALA A 76 8.55 10.39 -2.85
C ALA A 76 7.40 10.06 -1.88
N ALA A 77 7.31 8.82 -1.37
CA ALA A 77 6.30 8.45 -0.37
C ALA A 77 6.51 9.18 0.95
N ASN A 78 7.74 9.21 1.44
CA ASN A 78 8.11 9.97 2.64
C ASN A 78 7.81 11.46 2.46
N ASP A 79 8.24 12.05 1.35
CA ASP A 79 8.11 13.49 1.09
C ASP A 79 6.64 13.91 0.81
N ALA A 80 5.79 12.98 0.38
CA ALA A 80 4.34 13.19 0.28
C ALA A 80 3.64 13.15 1.66
N GLY A 81 4.37 12.82 2.73
CA GLY A 81 3.88 12.79 4.11
C GLY A 81 3.35 11.44 4.59
N PHE A 82 3.56 10.35 3.85
CA PHE A 82 3.23 9.01 4.35
C PHE A 82 4.19 8.59 5.48
N HIS A 83 3.69 7.84 6.44
CA HIS A 83 4.48 7.33 7.56
C HIS A 83 4.90 5.87 7.35
N MET A 84 4.10 5.10 6.59
CA MET A 84 4.40 3.71 6.25
C MET A 84 3.91 3.38 4.84
N ALA A 85 4.55 2.39 4.23
CA ALA A 85 4.08 1.80 3.00
C ALA A 85 4.25 0.27 2.99
N VAL A 86 3.28 -0.40 2.37
CA VAL A 86 3.22 -1.86 2.27
C VAL A 86 3.50 -2.32 0.84
N THR A 87 4.21 -3.45 0.75
CA THR A 87 4.63 -4.09 -0.50
C THR A 87 3.85 -5.38 -0.73
N THR A 88 4.19 -6.12 -1.77
CA THR A 88 3.71 -7.49 -1.99
C THR A 88 4.78 -8.52 -1.61
N VAL A 89 5.92 -8.11 -1.06
CA VAL A 89 6.92 -9.06 -0.56
C VAL A 89 6.29 -9.89 0.55
N ARG A 90 6.27 -11.22 0.37
CA ARG A 90 5.66 -12.14 1.34
C ARG A 90 6.50 -12.20 2.61
N GLY A 91 5.87 -11.99 3.76
CA GLY A 91 6.50 -12.23 5.05
C GLY A 91 5.87 -11.44 6.19
N LYS A 92 6.31 -11.75 7.41
CA LYS A 92 5.97 -11.00 8.62
C LYS A 92 6.90 -9.79 8.75
N VAL A 93 6.33 -8.68 9.19
CA VAL A 93 7.07 -7.48 9.60
C VAL A 93 7.73 -7.74 10.95
N LYS A 94 8.97 -7.28 11.12
CA LYS A 94 9.73 -7.35 12.38
C LYS A 94 10.10 -5.93 12.86
N PRO A 95 10.31 -5.72 14.17
CA PRO A 95 10.91 -4.49 14.66
C PRO A 95 12.22 -4.20 13.93
N GLY A 96 12.38 -2.96 13.44
CA GLY A 96 13.53 -2.55 12.63
C GLY A 96 13.37 -2.72 11.12
N ASP A 97 12.32 -3.39 10.63
CA ASP A 97 12.00 -3.37 9.20
C ASP A 97 11.73 -1.93 8.73
N ASN A 98 12.15 -1.60 7.50
CA ASN A 98 11.93 -0.28 6.92
C ASN A 98 10.42 0.01 6.81
N PRO A 99 9.91 1.11 7.41
CA PRO A 99 8.48 1.42 7.45
C PRO A 99 7.86 1.65 6.07
N PHE A 100 8.66 1.95 5.05
CA PHE A 100 8.19 2.09 3.68
C PHE A 100 8.27 0.80 2.87
N LEU A 101 8.82 -0.29 3.40
CA LEU A 101 8.99 -1.55 2.67
C LEU A 101 8.32 -2.73 3.38
N LEU A 102 7.24 -2.46 4.11
CA LEU A 102 6.60 -3.46 4.96
C LEU A 102 6.06 -4.63 4.13
N LYS A 103 6.40 -5.84 4.57
CA LYS A 103 5.96 -7.11 3.97
C LYS A 103 4.48 -7.35 4.28
N ARG A 104 3.83 -8.18 3.47
CA ARG A 104 2.45 -8.64 3.74
C ARG A 104 2.35 -10.15 3.69
N LEU A 105 1.36 -10.68 4.41
CA LEU A 105 0.96 -12.07 4.31
C LEU A 105 -0.03 -12.20 3.15
N TYR A 106 0.19 -13.18 2.28
CA TYR A 106 -0.78 -13.53 1.25
C TYR A 106 -1.80 -14.48 1.83
N ILE A 107 -3.07 -14.13 1.68
CA ILE A 107 -4.19 -15.03 1.87
C ILE A 107 -4.82 -15.22 0.50
N LEU A 108 -4.73 -16.43 -0.03
CA LEU A 108 -5.26 -16.81 -1.33
C LEU A 108 -6.64 -17.44 -1.16
N ARG A 109 -7.43 -17.40 -2.24
CA ARG A 109 -8.73 -18.09 -2.30
C ARG A 109 -8.62 -19.60 -2.02
N THR A 110 -7.46 -20.19 -2.32
CA THR A 110 -7.19 -21.63 -2.14
C THR A 110 -6.62 -21.96 -0.76
N ASP A 111 -6.32 -20.96 0.08
CA ASP A 111 -5.81 -21.23 1.42
C ASP A 111 -6.96 -21.72 2.31
N SER A 112 -6.72 -22.82 3.02
CA SER A 112 -7.66 -23.30 4.04
C SER A 112 -7.65 -22.38 5.28
N LEU A 113 -8.67 -22.50 6.12
CA LEU A 113 -8.72 -21.75 7.39
C LEU A 113 -7.51 -22.07 8.28
N GLU A 114 -7.05 -23.32 8.29
CA GLU A 114 -5.86 -23.76 9.03
C GLU A 114 -4.59 -23.12 8.45
N THR A 115 -4.51 -23.00 7.13
CA THR A 115 -3.40 -22.32 6.46
C THR A 115 -3.37 -20.84 6.81
N MET A 116 -4.52 -20.15 6.71
CA MET A 116 -4.66 -18.75 7.12
C MET A 116 -4.27 -18.57 8.60
N SER A 117 -4.78 -19.43 9.49
CA SER A 117 -4.49 -19.40 10.93
C SER A 117 -2.99 -19.51 11.21
N ARG A 118 -2.30 -20.44 10.53
CA ARG A 118 -0.85 -20.61 10.66
C ARG A 118 -0.06 -19.39 10.14
N LEU A 119 -0.54 -18.74 9.08
CA LEU A 119 0.13 -17.56 8.52
C LEU A 119 0.04 -16.36 9.47
N ILE A 120 -1.12 -16.13 10.08
CA ILE A 120 -1.36 -14.98 10.96
C ILE A 120 -0.86 -15.19 12.40
N SER A 121 -0.70 -16.44 12.85
CA SER A 121 -0.22 -16.72 14.21
C SER A 121 1.22 -16.27 14.40
N ASN A 122 1.57 -15.71 15.56
CA ASN A 122 2.93 -15.28 15.89
C ASN A 122 3.81 -16.38 16.50
N GLN A 123 3.43 -17.65 16.33
CA GLN A 123 4.22 -18.75 16.90
C GLN A 123 5.59 -18.85 16.21
N PRO A 124 6.66 -19.14 16.97
CA PRO A 124 7.96 -19.48 16.40
C PRO A 124 7.77 -20.65 15.45
N GLN A 125 8.29 -20.54 14.23
CA GLN A 125 8.45 -21.74 13.41
C GLN A 125 9.62 -22.51 14.04
N GLY A 126 9.30 -23.66 14.64
CA GLY A 126 10.29 -24.62 15.13
C GLY A 126 11.10 -25.23 14.00
#